data_AF-A0A5D2I539-F1
#
_entry.id   AF-A0A5D2I539-F1
#
_cell.length_a   1.000
_cell.length_b   1.000
_cell.length_c   1.000
_cell.angle_alpha   90.00
_cell.angle_beta   90.00
_cell.angle_gamma   90.00
#
_symmetry.space_group_name_H-M   'P 1'
#
loop_
_entity.id
_entity.type
_entity.pdbx_description
1 polymer ?
#
loop_
_entity_poly.entity_id
_entity_poly.type
_entity_poly.pdbx_seq_one_letter_code
_entity_poly.pdbx_strand_id
1 'polypeptide(L)'
;MPSKKRRRKEERPKIHPKNKYSDNPPDFALLASLYPTFKPFVFYTREGRPRIDWTDFNATRELTRVLLLHDHNLHWWIPHGQLCPTVPNRSNYIHWIEDLLSSHIIPRDNTNGGNVRGFDIGTGANCIYPLLGASLFGWSFVASDMTDVAIEWTERNVKNNPNISELIEIRKVKCSQNTLSPEGLSGESSYSEEREGLPSSSLDISASEDKSYYGPAILVDVVRDGETFDFCMCNPPFFESFEEAGLNPKTSCGGTYEEMVCPGGEKAFITRIIEDSVVLKQSFRWYTSMVGRKVNLKFLVSKLREVGVTVVKTTEFVQGKTFRWGLAWSFVPPAKKIVTPHVTEKNILSFMLEGTQRQFGAIHVLQSVESFFLAGGASCKLNASSFVVDLITAMLC
;
A
#
# COMPACT_ATOMS: atom_id res chain seq x y z
N MET A 1 -0.63 13.12 45.06
CA MET A 1 0.18 12.99 43.82
C MET A 1 -0.59 12.12 42.83
N PRO A 2 -0.91 12.59 41.61
CA PRO A 2 -1.63 11.77 40.66
C PRO A 2 -0.69 10.72 40.06
N SER A 3 -1.08 9.45 40.16
CA SER A 3 -0.28 8.32 39.68
C SER A 3 -0.11 8.39 38.17
N LYS A 4 1.14 8.42 37.69
CA LYS A 4 1.46 8.32 36.28
C LYS A 4 1.02 6.93 35.78
N LYS A 5 -0.04 6.87 34.97
CA LYS A 5 -0.39 5.68 34.19
C LYS A 5 0.85 5.25 33.40
N ARG A 6 1.38 4.05 33.67
CA ARG A 6 2.46 3.44 32.87
C ARG A 6 1.95 3.32 31.43
N ARG A 7 2.52 4.10 30.50
CA ARG A 7 2.31 3.88 29.05
C ARG A 7 2.68 2.43 28.76
N ARG A 8 1.73 1.67 28.22
CA ARG A 8 1.96 0.33 27.67
C ARG A 8 3.11 0.46 26.68
N LYS A 9 4.18 -0.31 26.90
CA LYS A 9 5.37 -0.28 26.04
C LYS A 9 4.91 -0.88 24.70
N GLU A 10 4.63 -0.04 23.71
CA GLU A 10 4.27 -0.50 22.37
C GLU A 10 5.44 -1.34 21.84
N GLU A 11 5.14 -2.58 21.44
CA GLU A 11 6.12 -3.44 20.81
C GLU A 11 6.59 -2.78 19.52
N ARG A 12 7.91 -2.78 19.29
CA ARG A 12 8.46 -2.19 18.07
C ARG A 12 7.92 -2.95 16.86
N PRO A 13 7.51 -2.25 15.79
CA PRO A 13 7.01 -2.93 14.60
C PRO A 13 8.14 -3.76 13.98
N LYS A 14 7.79 -4.97 13.55
CA LYS A 14 8.70 -6.00 13.02
C LYS A 14 8.24 -6.41 11.62
N ILE A 15 9.07 -7.21 10.96
CA ILE A 15 8.68 -7.96 9.75
C ILE A 15 7.37 -8.71 10.04
N HIS A 16 6.51 -8.84 9.02
CA HIS A 16 5.21 -9.47 9.14
C HIS A 16 5.34 -10.90 9.71
N PRO A 17 4.52 -11.34 10.68
CA PRO A 17 4.73 -12.62 11.37
C PRO A 17 4.71 -13.86 10.45
N LYS A 18 3.90 -13.82 9.38
CA LYS A 18 3.83 -14.90 8.37
C LYS A 18 4.96 -14.87 7.33
N ASN A 19 5.78 -13.83 7.34
CA ASN A 19 6.89 -13.70 6.40
C ASN A 19 8.02 -14.62 6.84
N LYS A 20 8.55 -15.44 5.91
CA LYS A 20 9.62 -16.41 6.17
C LYS A 20 10.84 -15.81 6.89
N TYR A 21 11.11 -14.53 6.64
CA TYR A 21 12.26 -13.80 7.19
C TYR A 21 11.98 -13.12 8.55
N SER A 22 10.79 -13.32 9.16
CA SER A 22 10.43 -12.70 10.44
C SER A 22 11.34 -13.14 11.58
N ASP A 23 11.49 -14.45 11.72
CA ASP A 23 12.28 -15.12 12.77
C ASP A 23 13.57 -15.70 12.20
N ASN A 24 13.68 -15.86 10.88
CA ASN A 24 14.81 -16.46 10.18
C ASN A 24 15.41 -15.47 9.16
N PRO A 25 16.22 -14.48 9.60
CA PRO A 25 16.91 -13.60 8.66
C PRO A 25 17.84 -14.41 7.74
N PRO A 26 18.09 -13.95 6.49
CA PRO A 26 18.98 -14.66 5.58
C PRO A 26 20.36 -14.98 6.17
N ASP A 27 20.73 -16.26 6.16
CA ASP A 27 22.07 -16.70 6.56
C ASP A 27 23.03 -16.57 5.37
N PHE A 28 23.75 -15.45 5.32
CA PHE A 28 24.68 -15.17 4.22
C PHE A 28 25.84 -16.17 4.14
N ALA A 29 26.27 -16.78 5.25
CA ALA A 29 27.34 -17.78 5.21
C ALA A 29 26.83 -19.08 4.60
N LEU A 30 25.64 -19.54 5.00
CA LEU A 30 24.99 -20.70 4.39
C LEU A 30 24.73 -20.46 2.91
N LEU A 31 24.13 -19.32 2.54
CA LEU A 31 23.85 -18.98 1.15
C LEU A 31 25.14 -18.92 0.31
N ALA A 32 26.23 -18.33 0.81
CA ALA A 32 27.52 -18.33 0.12
C ALA A 32 28.12 -19.73 -0.05
N SER A 33 27.83 -20.66 0.86
CA SER A 33 28.27 -22.05 0.73
C SER A 33 27.48 -22.83 -0.32
N LEU A 34 26.20 -22.51 -0.50
CA LEU A 34 25.30 -23.18 -1.44
C LEU A 34 25.36 -22.58 -2.85
N TYR A 35 25.63 -21.28 -2.97
CA TYR A 35 25.59 -20.55 -4.22
C TYR A 35 26.97 -19.93 -4.53
N PRO A 36 27.83 -20.61 -5.32
CA PRO A 36 29.18 -20.14 -5.65
C PRO A 36 29.22 -18.74 -6.29
N THR A 37 28.16 -18.34 -6.99
CA THR A 37 28.02 -17.02 -7.61
C THR A 37 27.77 -15.91 -6.58
N PHE A 38 27.22 -16.22 -5.41
CA PHE A 38 26.99 -15.26 -4.33
C PHE A 38 28.19 -15.13 -3.38
N LYS A 39 29.00 -16.18 -3.26
CA LYS A 39 30.19 -16.21 -2.39
C LYS A 39 31.11 -14.99 -2.54
N PRO A 40 31.43 -14.47 -3.74
CA PRO A 40 32.32 -13.31 -3.90
C PRO A 40 31.80 -12.03 -3.25
N PHE A 41 30.48 -11.92 -2.99
CA PHE A 41 29.86 -10.73 -2.40
C PHE A 41 29.80 -10.78 -0.87
N VAL A 42 30.15 -11.91 -0.25
CA VAL A 42 30.10 -12.09 1.21
C VAL A 42 31.48 -11.90 1.83
N PHE A 43 31.56 -10.95 2.75
CA PHE A 43 32.75 -10.71 3.58
C PHE A 43 32.41 -10.85 5.07
N TYR A 44 33.45 -11.02 5.89
CA TYR A 44 33.30 -11.21 7.34
C TYR A 44 33.78 -9.98 8.09
N THR A 45 33.00 -9.54 9.09
CA THR A 45 33.44 -8.49 10.01
C THR A 45 34.52 -9.01 10.96
N ARG A 46 35.15 -8.12 11.73
CA ARG A 46 36.15 -8.51 12.76
C ARG A 46 35.58 -9.49 13.79
N GLU A 47 34.26 -9.45 14.03
CA GLU A 47 33.54 -10.36 14.93
C GLU A 47 33.08 -11.66 14.24
N GLY A 48 33.56 -11.94 13.02
CA GLY A 48 33.23 -13.17 12.28
C GLY A 48 31.80 -13.23 11.73
N ARG A 49 31.09 -12.09 11.65
CA ARG A 49 29.72 -12.06 11.11
C ARG A 49 29.73 -11.85 9.60
N PRO A 50 29.03 -12.69 8.81
CA PRO A 50 28.95 -12.51 7.37
C PRO A 50 28.10 -11.26 7.02
N ARG A 51 28.54 -10.52 6.01
CA ARG A 51 27.96 -9.27 5.51
C ARG A 51 28.10 -9.20 4.00
N ILE A 52 27.26 -8.38 3.40
CA ILE A 52 27.41 -7.92 2.01
C ILE A 52 27.57 -6.40 1.99
N ASP A 53 28.09 -5.87 0.89
CA ASP A 53 28.09 -4.44 0.63
C ASP A 53 26.72 -4.03 0.07
N TRP A 54 25.96 -3.28 0.87
CA TRP A 54 24.63 -2.81 0.48
C TRP A 54 24.67 -1.66 -0.54
N THR A 55 25.85 -1.10 -0.81
CA THR A 55 26.07 -0.07 -1.83
C THR A 55 26.46 -0.66 -3.19
N ASP A 56 26.84 -1.94 -3.23
CA ASP A 56 27.10 -2.67 -4.48
C ASP A 56 25.80 -3.22 -5.07
N PHE A 57 25.43 -2.71 -6.25
CA PHE A 57 24.28 -3.19 -7.01
C PHE A 57 24.38 -4.68 -7.35
N ASN A 58 25.57 -5.20 -7.65
CA ASN A 58 25.73 -6.61 -7.99
C ASN A 58 25.54 -7.51 -6.78
N ALA A 59 26.08 -7.13 -5.62
CA ALA A 59 25.87 -7.84 -4.37
C ALA A 59 24.38 -7.91 -3.99
N THR A 60 23.66 -6.79 -4.10
CA THR A 60 22.22 -6.75 -3.77
C THR A 60 21.38 -7.51 -4.80
N ARG A 61 21.66 -7.38 -6.11
CA ARG A 61 20.99 -8.15 -7.18
C ARG A 61 21.20 -9.66 -7.00
N GLU A 62 22.41 -10.08 -6.70
CA GLU A 62 22.73 -11.50 -6.50
C GLU A 62 22.10 -12.06 -5.24
N LEU A 63 22.11 -11.30 -4.13
CA LEU A 63 21.36 -11.68 -2.93
C LEU A 63 19.86 -11.88 -3.24
N THR A 64 19.24 -10.92 -3.95
CA THR A 64 17.82 -11.01 -4.32
C THR A 64 17.54 -12.24 -5.18
N ARG A 65 18.38 -12.51 -6.19
CA ARG A 65 18.27 -13.72 -7.01
C ARG A 65 18.35 -14.99 -6.16
N VAL A 66 19.34 -15.08 -5.28
CA VAL A 66 19.54 -16.25 -4.42
C VAL A 66 18.37 -16.47 -3.47
N LEU A 67 17.83 -15.40 -2.86
CA LEU A 67 16.66 -15.52 -1.98
C LEU A 67 15.42 -15.97 -2.74
N LEU A 68 15.17 -15.42 -3.94
CA LEU A 68 14.04 -15.83 -4.77
C LEU A 68 14.13 -17.29 -5.19
N LEU A 69 15.33 -17.74 -5.57
CA LEU A 69 15.54 -19.14 -5.94
C LEU A 69 15.43 -20.06 -4.72
N HIS A 70 16.19 -19.79 -3.66
CA HIS A 70 16.29 -20.65 -2.48
C HIS A 70 14.97 -20.76 -1.72
N ASP A 71 14.28 -19.62 -1.51
CA ASP A 71 13.16 -19.57 -0.59
C ASP A 71 11.79 -19.62 -1.25
N HIS A 72 11.72 -19.27 -2.53
CA HIS A 72 10.45 -19.15 -3.28
C HIS A 72 10.45 -19.96 -4.58
N ASN A 73 11.55 -20.66 -4.90
CA ASN A 73 11.71 -21.42 -6.15
C ASN A 73 11.46 -20.58 -7.41
N LEU A 74 11.92 -19.32 -7.39
CA LEU A 74 11.75 -18.35 -8.47
C LEU A 74 13.08 -18.07 -9.18
N HIS A 75 13.11 -18.30 -10.49
CA HIS A 75 14.21 -17.93 -11.38
C HIS A 75 14.04 -16.48 -11.82
N TRP A 76 14.91 -15.60 -11.35
CA TRP A 76 14.71 -14.16 -11.48
C TRP A 76 16.00 -13.43 -11.84
N TRP A 77 15.89 -12.40 -12.68
CA TRP A 77 17.00 -11.50 -12.97
C TRP A 77 16.53 -10.11 -13.43
N ILE A 78 17.40 -9.10 -13.29
CA ILE A 78 17.20 -7.75 -13.83
C ILE A 78 18.49 -7.22 -14.47
N PRO A 79 18.38 -6.35 -15.49
CA PRO A 79 19.54 -5.72 -16.11
C PRO A 79 20.13 -4.65 -15.18
N HIS A 80 21.30 -4.14 -15.53
CA HIS A 80 21.91 -3.03 -14.80
C HIS A 80 21.04 -1.77 -14.87
N GLY A 81 21.08 -0.98 -13.80
CA GLY A 81 20.39 0.32 -13.72
C GLY A 81 18.93 0.26 -13.27
N GLN A 82 18.31 -0.92 -13.22
CA GLN A 82 16.93 -1.09 -12.73
C GLN A 82 16.86 -1.14 -11.20
N LEU A 83 15.68 -0.88 -10.64
CA LEU A 83 15.46 -0.97 -9.20
C LEU A 83 15.54 -2.43 -8.73
N CYS A 84 16.53 -2.73 -7.89
CA CYS A 84 16.67 -4.04 -7.27
C CYS A 84 15.79 -4.16 -6.00
N PRO A 85 14.79 -5.07 -5.97
CA PRO A 85 13.88 -5.17 -4.83
C PRO A 85 14.52 -5.93 -3.66
N THR A 86 14.17 -5.54 -2.43
CA THR A 86 14.52 -6.33 -1.23
C THR A 86 13.40 -7.31 -0.90
N VAL A 87 13.63 -8.61 -1.13
CA VAL A 87 12.61 -9.68 -1.00
C VAL A 87 11.84 -9.61 0.34
N PRO A 88 12.47 -9.45 1.52
CA PRO A 88 11.73 -9.43 2.78
C PRO A 88 10.72 -8.28 2.89
N ASN A 89 11.06 -7.07 2.43
CA ASN A 89 10.12 -5.95 2.47
C ASN A 89 9.00 -6.10 1.45
N ARG A 90 9.27 -6.66 0.26
CA ARG A 90 8.22 -6.92 -0.73
C ARG A 90 7.25 -8.00 -0.26
N SER A 91 7.76 -9.05 0.38
CA SER A 91 6.95 -10.10 1.01
C SER A 91 6.08 -9.56 2.16
N ASN A 92 6.53 -8.58 2.94
CA ASN A 92 5.68 -7.93 3.95
C ASN A 92 4.39 -7.35 3.36
N TYR A 93 4.49 -6.73 2.18
CA TYR A 93 3.34 -6.15 1.51
C TYR A 93 2.38 -7.25 1.02
N ILE A 94 2.91 -8.29 0.39
CA ILE A 94 2.12 -9.46 -0.06
C ILE A 94 1.36 -10.11 1.11
N HIS A 95 2.02 -10.34 2.25
CA HIS A 95 1.32 -10.90 3.42
C HIS A 95 0.29 -9.95 4.03
N TRP A 96 0.50 -8.64 3.98
CA TRP A 96 -0.50 -7.69 4.45
C TRP A 96 -1.73 -7.65 3.54
N ILE A 97 -1.56 -7.78 2.23
CA ILE A 97 -2.67 -7.94 1.29
C ILE A 97 -3.45 -9.22 1.62
N GLU A 98 -2.76 -10.33 1.89
CA GLU A 98 -3.43 -11.56 2.32
C GLU A 98 -4.26 -11.36 3.60
N ASP A 99 -3.73 -10.65 4.60
CA ASP A 99 -4.49 -10.32 5.81
C ASP A 99 -5.72 -9.44 5.51
N LEU A 100 -5.64 -8.49 4.56
CA LEU A 100 -6.77 -7.68 4.12
C LEU A 100 -7.85 -8.53 3.42
N LEU A 101 -7.44 -9.42 2.51
CA LEU A 101 -8.33 -10.31 1.76
C LEU A 101 -8.99 -11.36 2.66
N SER A 102 -8.23 -11.90 3.62
CA SER A 102 -8.74 -12.87 4.58
C SER A 102 -9.63 -12.24 5.65
N SER A 103 -9.55 -10.92 5.87
CA SER A 103 -10.36 -10.21 6.85
C SER A 103 -11.86 -10.20 6.53
N HIS A 104 -12.68 -10.00 7.57
CA HIS A 104 -14.13 -9.77 7.44
C HIS A 104 -14.48 -8.28 7.35
N ILE A 105 -13.52 -7.42 7.00
CA ILE A 105 -13.74 -5.96 6.96
C ILE A 105 -14.72 -5.62 5.83
N ILE A 106 -14.50 -6.16 4.64
CA ILE A 106 -15.40 -6.05 3.50
C ILE A 106 -15.88 -7.46 3.08
N PRO A 107 -17.09 -7.60 2.52
CA PRO A 107 -17.56 -8.89 2.02
C PRO A 107 -16.57 -9.52 1.04
N ARG A 108 -16.50 -10.86 1.07
CA ARG A 108 -15.81 -11.62 0.02
C ARG A 108 -16.67 -11.61 -1.23
N ASP A 109 -16.04 -11.34 -2.36
CA ASP A 109 -16.64 -11.63 -3.64
C ASP A 109 -16.23 -13.04 -4.05
N ASN A 110 -17.21 -13.90 -4.32
CA ASN A 110 -17.00 -15.29 -4.72
C ASN A 110 -17.15 -15.48 -6.24
N THR A 111 -17.24 -14.40 -7.01
CA THR A 111 -17.43 -14.43 -8.48
C THR A 111 -16.33 -15.20 -9.22
N ASN A 112 -15.09 -15.17 -8.73
CA ASN A 112 -13.93 -15.79 -9.41
C ASN A 112 -13.57 -17.21 -8.92
N GLY A 113 -14.55 -17.97 -8.40
CA GLY A 113 -14.32 -19.34 -7.95
C GLY A 113 -13.33 -19.45 -6.78
N GLY A 114 -13.10 -18.35 -6.06
CA GLY A 114 -12.16 -18.27 -4.94
C GLY A 114 -10.70 -18.03 -5.33
N ASN A 115 -10.36 -17.97 -6.63
CA ASN A 115 -9.01 -17.61 -7.04
C ASN A 115 -8.82 -16.09 -6.97
N VAL A 116 -7.80 -15.65 -6.24
CA VAL A 116 -7.50 -14.23 -6.04
C VAL A 116 -6.87 -13.65 -7.30
N ARG A 117 -7.36 -12.49 -7.75
CA ARG A 117 -6.82 -11.74 -8.89
C ARG A 117 -6.36 -10.35 -8.48
N GLY A 118 -5.06 -10.11 -8.56
CA GLY A 118 -4.41 -8.84 -8.26
C GLY A 118 -4.09 -8.01 -9.50
N PHE A 119 -3.85 -6.72 -9.30
CA PHE A 119 -3.31 -5.81 -10.31
C PHE A 119 -2.09 -5.09 -9.75
N ASP A 120 -0.95 -5.22 -10.42
CA ASP A 120 0.30 -4.56 -10.03
C ASP A 120 0.56 -3.34 -10.93
N ILE A 121 0.64 -2.16 -10.31
CA ILE A 121 0.81 -0.87 -10.96
C ILE A 121 2.30 -0.51 -10.94
N GLY A 122 2.94 -0.47 -12.12
CA GLY A 122 4.37 -0.24 -12.24
C GLY A 122 5.16 -1.43 -11.71
N THR A 123 4.98 -2.59 -12.36
CA THR A 123 5.58 -3.86 -11.93
C THR A 123 7.12 -3.82 -12.00
N GLY A 124 7.68 -2.91 -12.82
CA GLY A 124 9.11 -2.73 -13.04
C GLY A 124 9.74 -3.94 -13.73
N ALA A 125 11.00 -3.81 -14.14
CA ALA A 125 11.75 -4.93 -14.74
C ALA A 125 11.83 -6.16 -13.82
N ASN A 126 11.67 -5.96 -12.50
CA ASN A 126 11.75 -7.02 -11.51
C ASN A 126 10.47 -7.87 -11.38
N CYS A 127 9.28 -7.36 -11.70
CA CYS A 127 8.02 -8.11 -11.53
C CYS A 127 7.87 -8.81 -10.16
N ILE A 128 8.38 -8.19 -9.08
CA ILE A 128 8.57 -8.91 -7.82
C ILE A 128 7.26 -9.30 -7.14
N TYR A 129 6.22 -8.46 -7.25
CA TYR A 129 4.97 -8.70 -6.56
C TYR A 129 4.13 -9.79 -7.22
N PRO A 130 3.92 -9.80 -8.56
CA PRO A 130 3.22 -10.90 -9.23
C PRO A 130 3.91 -12.25 -9.00
N LEU A 131 5.24 -12.30 -9.11
CA LEU A 131 6.00 -13.53 -8.88
C LEU A 131 5.87 -14.04 -7.44
N LEU A 132 5.99 -13.17 -6.44
CA LEU A 132 5.85 -13.56 -5.03
C LEU A 132 4.41 -13.97 -4.69
N GLY A 133 3.40 -13.22 -5.14
CA GLY A 133 2.00 -13.54 -4.86
C GLY A 133 1.57 -14.86 -5.52
N ALA A 134 1.99 -15.11 -6.76
CA ALA A 134 1.76 -16.36 -7.45
C ALA A 134 2.47 -17.54 -6.77
N SER A 135 3.75 -17.38 -6.39
CA SER A 135 4.53 -18.43 -5.72
C SER A 135 4.00 -18.75 -4.31
N LEU A 136 3.64 -17.74 -3.52
CA LEU A 136 3.23 -17.91 -2.12
C LEU A 136 1.77 -18.36 -1.98
N PHE A 137 0.88 -17.87 -2.83
CA PHE A 137 -0.56 -18.01 -2.64
C PHE A 137 -1.33 -18.45 -3.89
N GLY A 138 -0.66 -18.69 -5.02
CA GLY A 138 -1.31 -19.07 -6.27
C GLY A 138 -2.17 -17.96 -6.88
N TRP A 139 -1.97 -16.70 -6.46
CA TRP A 139 -2.73 -15.58 -6.98
C TRP A 139 -2.44 -15.34 -8.46
N SER A 140 -3.47 -14.95 -9.19
CA SER A 140 -3.32 -14.43 -10.56
C SER A 140 -3.11 -12.92 -10.54
N PHE A 141 -2.42 -12.38 -11.54
CA PHE A 141 -2.06 -10.98 -11.63
C PHE A 141 -2.21 -10.43 -13.04
N VAL A 142 -2.57 -9.15 -13.12
CA VAL A 142 -2.19 -8.29 -14.24
C VAL A 142 -1.00 -7.44 -13.78
N ALA A 143 0.14 -7.61 -14.44
CA ALA A 143 1.37 -6.88 -14.18
C ALA A 143 1.54 -5.79 -15.25
N SER A 144 1.39 -4.53 -14.86
CA SER A 144 1.40 -3.40 -15.78
C SER A 144 2.66 -2.54 -15.64
N ASP A 145 3.15 -2.03 -16.77
CA ASP A 145 4.23 -1.02 -16.79
C ASP A 145 4.14 -0.16 -18.05
N MET A 146 4.77 1.01 -18.03
CA MET A 146 4.83 1.95 -19.15
C MET A 146 6.11 1.85 -19.96
N THR A 147 7.19 1.32 -19.38
CA THR A 147 8.51 1.30 -20.03
C THR A 147 8.73 -0.01 -20.80
N ASP A 148 9.32 0.08 -21.99
CA ASP A 148 9.67 -1.09 -22.80
C ASP A 148 10.63 -2.04 -22.06
N VAL A 149 11.60 -1.48 -21.34
CA VAL A 149 12.57 -2.26 -20.56
C VAL A 149 11.88 -3.04 -19.45
N ALA A 150 10.94 -2.44 -18.72
CA ALA A 150 10.20 -3.16 -17.68
C ALA A 150 9.37 -4.30 -18.26
N ILE A 151 8.66 -4.05 -19.37
CA ILE A 151 7.84 -5.08 -20.03
C ILE A 151 8.71 -6.24 -20.53
N GLU A 152 9.81 -5.95 -21.25
CA GLU A 152 10.73 -6.98 -21.75
C GLU A 152 11.27 -7.88 -20.63
N TRP A 153 11.69 -7.29 -19.51
CA TRP A 153 12.25 -8.06 -18.40
C TRP A 153 11.19 -8.75 -17.54
N THR A 154 10.00 -8.17 -17.43
CA THR A 154 8.82 -8.84 -16.86
C THR A 154 8.52 -10.10 -17.65
N GLU A 155 8.46 -10.04 -18.98
CA GLU A 155 8.24 -11.20 -19.85
C GLU A 155 9.29 -12.28 -19.64
N ARG A 156 10.57 -11.91 -19.55
CA ARG A 156 11.66 -12.86 -19.28
C ARG A 156 11.51 -13.52 -17.92
N ASN A 157 11.23 -12.74 -16.88
CA ASN A 157 11.09 -13.27 -15.52
C ASN A 157 9.87 -14.18 -15.39
N VAL A 158 8.73 -13.84 -16.00
CA VAL A 158 7.55 -14.71 -16.03
C VAL A 158 7.84 -15.99 -16.81
N LYS A 159 8.45 -15.89 -18.00
CA LYS A 159 8.80 -17.04 -18.85
C LYS A 159 9.77 -18.02 -18.18
N ASN A 160 10.69 -17.53 -17.35
CA ASN A 160 11.63 -18.36 -16.60
C ASN A 160 10.98 -19.14 -15.45
N ASN A 161 9.71 -18.92 -15.16
CA ASN A 161 8.95 -19.60 -14.10
C ASN A 161 7.67 -20.25 -14.66
N PRO A 162 7.80 -21.32 -15.47
CA PRO A 162 6.66 -21.93 -16.18
C PRO A 162 5.59 -22.51 -15.24
N ASN A 163 5.92 -22.78 -13.98
CA ASN A 163 4.99 -23.23 -12.96
C ASN A 163 3.96 -22.17 -12.53
N ILE A 164 4.20 -20.89 -12.82
CA ILE A 164 3.31 -19.77 -12.47
C ILE A 164 3.08 -18.81 -13.64
N SER A 165 3.61 -19.07 -14.83
CA SER A 165 3.53 -18.15 -15.96
C SER A 165 2.10 -17.83 -16.37
N GLU A 166 1.22 -18.83 -16.36
CA GLU A 166 -0.21 -18.68 -16.68
C GLU A 166 -0.99 -17.85 -15.66
N LEU A 167 -0.40 -17.59 -14.48
CA LEU A 167 -1.02 -16.75 -13.46
C LEU A 167 -0.74 -15.26 -13.69
N ILE A 168 0.18 -14.88 -14.58
CA ILE A 168 0.65 -13.50 -14.72
C ILE A 168 0.42 -13.00 -16.15
N GLU A 169 -0.61 -12.17 -16.34
CA GLU A 169 -0.83 -11.39 -17.55
C GLU A 169 0.05 -10.14 -17.53
N ILE A 170 0.77 -9.86 -18.61
CA ILE A 170 1.63 -8.66 -18.73
C ILE A 170 0.91 -7.62 -19.61
N ARG A 171 0.88 -6.36 -19.16
CA ARG A 171 0.16 -5.28 -19.85
C ARG A 171 1.01 -4.02 -20.00
N LYS A 172 1.40 -3.70 -21.24
CA LYS A 172 2.05 -2.42 -21.56
C LYS A 172 1.03 -1.29 -21.56
N VAL A 173 1.27 -0.27 -20.72
CA VAL A 173 0.49 0.96 -20.68
C VAL A 173 0.97 1.89 -21.78
N LYS A 174 0.07 2.33 -22.65
CA LYS A 174 0.36 3.34 -23.66
C LYS A 174 0.11 4.73 -23.06
N CYS A 175 1.10 5.60 -23.11
CA CYS A 175 0.89 7.01 -22.78
C CYS A 175 0.19 7.68 -23.96
N SER A 176 -1.10 7.99 -23.85
CA SER A 176 -1.82 8.79 -24.83
C SER A 176 -1.31 10.23 -24.77
N GLN A 177 -0.46 10.61 -25.72
CA GLN A 177 -0.14 12.03 -25.97
C GLN A 177 -1.37 12.71 -26.55
N ASN A 178 -2.30 13.16 -25.71
CA ASN A 178 -3.30 14.12 -26.14
C ASN A 178 -2.93 15.52 -25.65
N THR A 179 -2.60 16.36 -26.64
CA THR A 179 -2.59 17.84 -26.66
C THR A 179 -1.59 18.56 -25.76
N LEU A 180 -0.48 18.99 -26.36
CA LEU A 180 0.03 20.36 -26.32
C LEU A 180 1.12 20.49 -27.41
N SER A 181 0.71 20.61 -28.67
CA SER A 181 1.54 21.21 -29.70
C SER A 181 1.31 22.72 -29.67
N PRO A 182 2.31 23.55 -29.33
CA PRO A 182 2.23 24.97 -29.61
C PRO A 182 2.44 25.13 -31.12
N GLU A 183 1.34 25.24 -31.86
CA GLU A 183 1.38 25.83 -33.19
C GLU A 183 1.77 27.30 -33.06
N GLY A 184 2.75 27.70 -33.87
CA GLY A 184 2.93 29.09 -34.29
C GLY A 184 3.79 29.93 -33.37
N LEU A 185 5.08 30.01 -33.69
CA LEU A 185 5.81 31.27 -33.87
C LEU A 185 7.11 30.97 -34.60
N SER A 186 6.99 30.96 -35.93
CA SER A 186 8.09 31.18 -36.85
C SER A 186 8.67 32.58 -36.61
N GLY A 187 9.96 32.64 -36.29
CA GLY A 187 10.71 33.89 -36.17
C GLY A 187 12.19 33.59 -36.01
N GLU A 188 12.90 33.55 -37.14
CA GLU A 188 14.36 33.47 -37.20
C GLU A 188 15.01 34.67 -36.46
N SER A 189 16.09 34.42 -35.72
CA SER A 189 17.29 35.27 -35.76
C SER A 189 18.47 34.63 -35.03
N SER A 190 19.57 34.54 -35.76
CA SER A 190 20.94 34.25 -35.34
C SER A 190 21.54 35.43 -34.54
N TYR A 191 22.40 35.17 -33.56
CA TYR A 191 23.79 35.69 -33.42
C TYR A 191 24.39 35.32 -32.05
N SER A 192 25.71 35.39 -32.00
CA SER A 192 26.69 34.76 -31.11
C SER A 192 27.15 35.59 -29.89
N GLU A 193 27.72 34.86 -28.92
CA GLU A 193 28.87 35.16 -28.03
C GLU A 193 28.80 36.13 -26.80
N GLU A 194 29.29 35.54 -25.69
CA GLU A 194 30.15 36.04 -24.59
C GLU A 194 29.65 36.94 -23.42
N ARG A 195 29.88 36.37 -22.21
CA ARG A 195 30.47 36.88 -20.94
C ARG A 195 29.68 37.72 -19.90
N GLU A 196 29.77 37.17 -18.69
CA GLU A 196 30.00 37.72 -17.35
C GLU A 196 29.07 38.79 -16.74
N GLY A 197 28.60 38.49 -15.52
CA GLY A 197 28.14 39.50 -14.56
C GLY A 197 27.08 38.99 -13.58
N LEU A 198 27.51 38.49 -12.41
CA LEU A 198 26.69 38.52 -11.20
C LEU A 198 26.65 39.97 -10.68
N PRO A 199 25.53 40.43 -10.08
CA PRO A 199 25.40 40.22 -8.64
C PRO A 199 23.98 39.86 -8.16
N SER A 200 24.00 39.30 -6.95
CA SER A 200 22.88 38.90 -6.11
C SER A 200 21.70 39.88 -6.11
N SER A 201 20.53 39.37 -6.47
CA SER A 201 19.28 39.80 -5.86
C SER A 201 18.59 38.57 -5.29
N SER A 202 18.53 38.55 -3.96
CA SER A 202 17.71 37.69 -3.14
C SER A 202 16.25 37.77 -3.62
N LEU A 203 15.82 36.74 -4.36
CA LEU A 203 14.42 36.45 -4.56
C LEU A 203 14.01 35.43 -3.49
N ASP A 204 13.30 35.95 -2.48
CA ASP A 204 12.51 35.16 -1.56
C ASP A 204 11.54 34.27 -2.35
N ILE A 205 11.87 32.99 -2.52
CA ILE A 205 10.90 31.99 -2.96
C ILE A 205 10.07 31.61 -1.74
N SER A 206 9.03 32.42 -1.52
CA SER A 206 7.89 32.06 -0.71
C SER A 206 7.08 30.95 -1.38
N ALA A 207 6.57 30.05 -0.53
CA ALA A 207 5.50 29.08 -0.76
C ALA A 207 5.77 27.85 -1.65
N SER A 208 5.71 26.71 -0.97
CA SER A 208 5.32 25.39 -1.48
C SER A 208 4.09 25.47 -2.39
N GLU A 209 4.30 25.47 -3.70
CA GLU A 209 3.23 25.13 -4.64
C GLU A 209 3.04 23.60 -4.65
N ASP A 210 1.85 23.14 -4.27
CA ASP A 210 1.42 21.75 -4.35
C ASP A 210 1.42 21.34 -5.84
N LYS A 211 2.54 20.81 -6.33
CA LYS A 211 2.64 20.27 -7.69
C LYS A 211 1.75 19.04 -7.80
N SER A 212 0.61 19.18 -8.48
CA SER A 212 -0.28 18.07 -8.83
C SER A 212 0.37 17.17 -9.90
N TYR A 213 -0.09 15.92 -9.98
CA TYR A 213 0.38 14.99 -11.00
C TYR A 213 -0.26 15.34 -12.36
N TYR A 214 0.56 15.58 -13.38
CA TYR A 214 0.11 15.95 -14.73
C TYR A 214 0.22 14.81 -15.76
N GLY A 215 0.50 13.57 -15.32
CA GLY A 215 0.59 12.42 -16.22
C GLY A 215 -0.78 11.81 -16.56
N PRO A 216 -0.81 10.78 -17.41
CA PRO A 216 -2.05 10.08 -17.77
C PRO A 216 -2.65 9.35 -16.55
N ALA A 217 -3.91 8.93 -16.69
CA ALA A 217 -4.51 7.99 -15.75
C ALA A 217 -3.61 6.77 -15.52
N ILE A 218 -3.58 6.29 -14.28
CA ILE A 218 -2.75 5.18 -13.84
C ILE A 218 -3.51 3.86 -13.96
N LEU A 219 -4.80 3.86 -13.61
CA LEU A 219 -5.68 2.69 -13.66
C LEU A 219 -6.82 2.87 -14.67
N VAL A 220 -7.40 4.07 -14.77
CA VAL A 220 -8.41 4.36 -15.79
C VAL A 220 -7.75 4.20 -17.17
N ASP A 221 -8.48 3.62 -18.12
CA ASP A 221 -8.02 3.21 -19.46
C ASP A 221 -7.00 2.05 -19.51
N VAL A 222 -6.42 1.66 -18.38
CA VAL A 222 -5.57 0.46 -18.28
C VAL A 222 -6.39 -0.76 -17.89
N VAL A 223 -7.34 -0.59 -16.97
CA VAL A 223 -8.34 -1.59 -16.60
C VAL A 223 -9.37 -1.70 -17.72
N ARG A 224 -9.58 -2.90 -18.26
CA ARG A 224 -10.53 -3.12 -19.36
C ARG A 224 -11.97 -3.14 -18.81
N ASP A 225 -12.92 -2.80 -19.67
CA ASP A 225 -14.34 -2.81 -19.32
C ASP A 225 -14.79 -4.17 -18.78
N GLY A 226 -15.46 -4.15 -17.63
CA GLY A 226 -15.97 -5.34 -16.96
C GLY A 226 -14.92 -6.16 -16.18
N GLU A 227 -13.63 -5.79 -16.21
CA GLU A 227 -12.65 -6.45 -15.36
C GLU A 227 -12.86 -6.09 -13.88
N THR A 228 -12.83 -7.12 -13.04
CA THR A 228 -12.82 -6.98 -11.59
C THR A 228 -11.58 -7.64 -10.99
N PHE A 229 -11.17 -7.12 -9.84
CA PHE A 229 -9.96 -7.54 -9.14
C PHE A 229 -10.19 -7.55 -7.62
N ASP A 230 -9.52 -8.46 -6.94
CA ASP A 230 -9.51 -8.53 -5.49
C ASP A 230 -8.68 -7.41 -4.86
N PHE A 231 -7.61 -7.01 -5.54
CA PHE A 231 -6.82 -5.87 -5.11
C PHE A 231 -6.03 -5.23 -6.24
N CYS A 232 -5.66 -3.97 -6.09
CA CYS A 232 -4.47 -3.41 -6.75
C CYS A 232 -3.37 -3.15 -5.72
N MET A 233 -2.13 -3.16 -6.18
CA MET A 233 -0.95 -2.80 -5.39
C MET A 233 0.01 -1.94 -6.19
N CYS A 234 0.77 -1.11 -5.47
CA CYS A 234 1.72 -0.20 -6.08
C CYS A 234 2.90 0.08 -5.13
N ASN A 235 4.11 0.11 -5.68
CA ASN A 235 5.26 0.72 -5.04
C ASN A 235 5.64 1.96 -5.84
N PRO A 236 5.09 3.14 -5.51
CA PRO A 236 5.17 4.32 -6.36
C PRO A 236 6.60 4.86 -6.44
N PRO A 237 6.92 5.63 -7.49
CA PRO A 237 8.14 6.43 -7.52
C PRO A 237 8.17 7.38 -6.31
N PHE A 238 9.21 7.26 -5.49
CA PHE A 238 9.26 7.90 -4.16
C PHE A 238 9.78 9.35 -4.17
N PHE A 239 10.43 9.78 -5.24
CA PHE A 239 11.19 11.01 -5.28
C PHE A 239 10.56 12.05 -6.21
N GLU A 240 10.69 13.32 -5.85
CA GLU A 240 10.31 14.43 -6.73
C GLU A 240 11.40 14.74 -7.76
N SER A 241 12.66 14.40 -7.45
CA SER A 241 13.82 14.58 -8.33
C SER A 241 14.89 13.51 -8.08
N PHE A 242 15.79 13.35 -9.06
CA PHE A 242 16.90 12.39 -8.95
C PHE A 242 17.95 12.83 -7.91
N GLU A 243 18.10 14.13 -7.67
CA GLU A 243 18.97 14.67 -6.62
C GLU A 243 18.55 14.15 -5.24
N GLU A 244 17.25 14.06 -4.99
CA GLU A 244 16.69 13.53 -3.76
C GLU A 244 16.92 12.02 -3.61
N ALA A 245 16.88 11.27 -4.71
CA ALA A 245 17.18 9.85 -4.75
C ALA A 245 18.65 9.54 -4.41
N GLY A 246 19.57 10.43 -4.76
CA GLY A 246 21.01 10.31 -4.50
C GLY A 246 21.44 10.54 -3.04
N LEU A 247 20.57 11.06 -2.17
CA LEU A 247 20.92 11.48 -0.80
C LEU A 247 21.06 10.33 0.21
N ASN A 248 20.82 9.07 -0.18
CA ASN A 248 20.97 7.92 0.72
C ASN A 248 22.27 7.13 0.46
N PRO A 249 23.40 7.48 1.10
CA PRO A 249 24.72 6.90 0.82
C PRO A 249 24.88 5.46 1.31
N LYS A 250 23.86 4.86 1.95
CA LYS A 250 23.96 3.56 2.64
C LYS A 250 23.39 2.39 1.84
N THR A 251 22.86 2.66 0.64
CA THR A 251 22.23 1.66 -0.23
C THR A 251 22.50 1.99 -1.69
N SER A 252 22.69 0.99 -2.54
CA SER A 252 22.79 1.19 -3.99
C SER A 252 21.51 1.85 -4.49
N CYS A 253 21.63 3.05 -5.07
CA CYS A 253 20.54 3.75 -5.72
C CYS A 253 20.44 3.25 -7.17
N GLY A 254 19.87 2.04 -7.35
CA GLY A 254 19.49 1.53 -8.67
C GLY A 254 18.03 1.89 -8.95
N GLY A 255 17.70 2.16 -10.22
CA GLY A 255 16.37 2.55 -10.67
C GLY A 255 16.46 3.55 -11.82
N THR A 256 15.58 3.42 -12.81
CA THR A 256 15.48 4.44 -13.87
C THR A 256 14.79 5.70 -13.37
N TYR A 257 14.86 6.78 -14.14
CA TYR A 257 14.15 8.01 -13.82
C TYR A 257 12.65 7.74 -13.63
N GLU A 258 12.05 6.92 -14.49
CA GLU A 258 10.63 6.57 -14.48
C GLU A 258 10.23 5.68 -13.28
N GLU A 259 11.15 4.84 -12.77
CA GLU A 259 10.90 4.02 -11.57
C GLU A 259 11.02 4.83 -10.26
N MET A 260 11.79 5.91 -10.29
CA MET A 260 12.21 6.62 -9.07
C MET A 260 11.54 7.98 -8.89
N VAL A 261 11.25 8.67 -9.99
CA VAL A 261 10.86 10.08 -10.00
C VAL A 261 9.46 10.26 -10.60
N CYS A 262 8.66 11.07 -9.92
CA CYS A 262 7.38 11.53 -10.43
C CYS A 262 7.22 13.01 -10.06
N PRO A 263 6.74 13.89 -10.96
CA PRO A 263 6.35 15.24 -10.58
C PRO A 263 5.35 15.22 -9.41
N GLY A 264 5.66 15.94 -8.32
CA GLY A 264 4.88 15.91 -7.07
C GLY A 264 5.08 14.65 -6.19
N GLY A 265 6.01 13.78 -6.59
CA GLY A 265 6.48 12.61 -5.87
C GLY A 265 5.42 11.56 -5.62
N GLU A 266 5.68 10.69 -4.63
CA GLU A 266 4.72 9.64 -4.25
C GLU A 266 3.35 10.21 -3.82
N LYS A 267 3.31 11.44 -3.28
CA LYS A 267 2.07 12.07 -2.82
C LYS A 267 1.14 12.31 -4.01
N ALA A 268 1.66 12.92 -5.08
CA ALA A 268 0.89 13.21 -6.28
C ALA A 268 0.50 11.92 -7.01
N PHE A 269 1.43 10.96 -7.13
CA PHE A 269 1.17 9.67 -7.77
C PHE A 269 0.05 8.89 -7.06
N ILE A 270 0.10 8.77 -5.73
CA ILE A 270 -0.97 8.07 -4.97
C ILE A 270 -2.27 8.86 -5.02
N THR A 271 -2.22 10.20 -5.00
CA THR A 271 -3.43 11.02 -5.17
C THR A 271 -4.11 10.72 -6.50
N ARG A 272 -3.34 10.52 -7.57
CA ARG A 272 -3.89 10.10 -8.86
C ARG A 272 -4.53 8.72 -8.82
N ILE A 273 -3.93 7.74 -8.14
CA ILE A 273 -4.56 6.42 -7.92
C ILE A 273 -5.89 6.58 -7.16
N ILE A 274 -5.96 7.48 -6.18
CA ILE A 274 -7.20 7.78 -5.44
C ILE A 274 -8.26 8.35 -6.39
N GLU A 275 -7.91 9.31 -7.26
CA GLU A 275 -8.81 9.87 -8.27
C GLU A 275 -9.34 8.81 -9.23
N ASP A 276 -8.46 7.96 -9.77
CA ASP A 276 -8.86 6.86 -10.65
C ASP A 276 -9.78 5.87 -9.92
N SER A 277 -9.53 5.61 -8.63
CA SER A 277 -10.38 4.75 -7.81
C SER A 277 -11.79 5.30 -7.61
N VAL A 278 -11.98 6.63 -7.68
CA VAL A 278 -13.32 7.24 -7.63
C VAL A 278 -14.13 6.89 -8.88
N VAL A 279 -13.48 6.76 -10.03
CA VAL A 279 -14.12 6.34 -11.29
C VAL A 279 -14.40 4.83 -11.27
N LEU A 280 -13.39 4.04 -10.91
CA LEU A 280 -13.44 2.57 -10.96
C LEU A 280 -14.25 1.95 -9.82
N LYS A 281 -14.43 2.66 -8.70
CA LYS A 281 -15.23 2.26 -7.53
C LYS A 281 -14.97 0.81 -7.13
N GLN A 282 -15.89 -0.10 -7.47
CA GLN A 282 -15.94 -1.49 -7.02
C GLN A 282 -15.29 -2.46 -8.00
N SER A 283 -14.69 -1.98 -9.10
CA SER A 283 -13.84 -2.82 -9.96
C SER A 283 -12.66 -3.41 -9.19
N PHE A 284 -12.23 -2.77 -8.10
CA PHE A 284 -11.32 -3.37 -7.11
C PHE A 284 -12.02 -3.50 -5.76
N ARG A 285 -11.87 -4.67 -5.13
CA ARG A 285 -12.30 -4.84 -3.73
C ARG A 285 -11.41 -4.03 -2.78
N TRP A 286 -10.09 -4.07 -2.99
CA TRP A 286 -9.11 -3.25 -2.27
C TRP A 286 -8.22 -2.48 -3.22
N TYR A 287 -8.13 -1.17 -3.03
CA TYR A 287 -7.02 -0.39 -3.58
C TYR A 287 -5.93 -0.31 -2.53
N THR A 288 -4.68 -0.52 -2.92
CA THR A 288 -3.55 -0.42 -1.99
C THR A 288 -2.34 0.27 -2.62
N SER A 289 -1.55 0.96 -1.79
CA SER A 289 -0.25 1.49 -2.21
C SER A 289 0.73 1.51 -1.03
N MET A 290 2.02 1.28 -1.33
CA MET A 290 3.11 1.51 -0.39
C MET A 290 3.44 3.00 -0.31
N VAL A 291 3.65 3.51 0.90
CA VAL A 291 4.03 4.89 1.17
C VAL A 291 5.45 4.91 1.75
N GLY A 292 6.31 5.71 1.13
CA GLY A 292 7.71 5.89 1.44
C GLY A 292 7.94 6.82 2.63
N ARG A 293 7.13 7.89 2.73
CA ARG A 293 7.27 8.93 3.75
C ARG A 293 6.03 9.02 4.63
N LYS A 294 6.23 8.91 5.95
CA LYS A 294 5.15 9.01 6.95
C LYS A 294 4.34 10.31 6.87
N VAL A 295 4.95 11.41 6.46
CA VAL A 295 4.28 12.71 6.31
C VAL A 295 3.17 12.67 5.24
N ASN A 296 3.38 11.91 4.17
CA ASN A 296 2.41 11.76 3.08
C ASN A 296 1.19 10.94 3.52
N LEU A 297 1.37 9.97 4.42
CA LEU A 297 0.30 9.10 4.89
C LEU A 297 -0.86 9.91 5.51
N LYS A 298 -0.56 10.95 6.30
CA LYS A 298 -1.60 11.78 6.94
C LYS A 298 -2.44 12.52 5.90
N PHE A 299 -1.79 13.10 4.89
CA PHE A 299 -2.46 13.78 3.79
C PHE A 299 -3.33 12.82 2.98
N LEU A 300 -2.79 11.67 2.58
CA LEU A 300 -3.49 10.68 1.76
C LEU A 300 -4.73 10.12 2.48
N VAL A 301 -4.63 9.84 3.79
CA VAL A 301 -5.79 9.43 4.60
C VAL A 301 -6.87 10.52 4.65
N SER A 302 -6.49 11.79 4.69
CA SER A 302 -7.44 12.91 4.62
C SER A 302 -8.14 12.95 3.26
N LYS A 303 -7.38 12.81 2.17
CA LYS A 303 -7.93 12.81 0.80
C LYS A 303 -8.90 11.65 0.57
N LEU A 304 -8.58 10.47 1.10
CA LEU A 304 -9.48 9.30 1.05
C LEU A 304 -10.83 9.56 1.71
N ARG A 305 -10.84 10.27 2.85
CA ARG A 305 -12.09 10.66 3.51
C ARG A 305 -12.89 11.66 2.69
N GLU A 306 -12.21 12.62 2.08
CA GLU A 306 -12.83 13.63 1.20
C GLU A 306 -13.55 12.99 0.01
N VAL A 307 -12.96 11.98 -0.61
CA VAL A 307 -13.56 11.29 -1.78
C VAL A 307 -14.60 10.22 -1.40
N GLY A 308 -14.91 10.07 -0.10
CA GLY A 308 -16.00 9.23 0.39
C GLY A 308 -15.74 7.72 0.30
N VAL A 309 -14.51 7.26 0.52
CA VAL A 309 -14.25 5.81 0.65
C VAL A 309 -14.90 5.25 1.92
N THR A 310 -15.37 4.01 1.86
CA THR A 310 -16.09 3.37 2.99
C THR A 310 -15.16 2.79 4.04
N VAL A 311 -13.94 2.43 3.63
CA VAL A 311 -12.93 1.80 4.51
C VAL A 311 -11.56 2.36 4.19
N VAL A 312 -10.78 2.66 5.25
CA VAL A 312 -9.35 2.95 5.17
C VAL A 312 -8.59 2.08 6.17
N LYS A 313 -7.47 1.50 5.74
CA LYS A 313 -6.55 0.73 6.59
C LYS A 313 -5.12 1.16 6.31
N THR A 314 -4.30 1.13 7.36
CA THR A 314 -2.87 1.42 7.27
C THR A 314 -2.08 0.37 8.04
N THR A 315 -0.82 0.20 7.65
CA THR A 315 0.14 -0.65 8.37
C THR A 315 1.55 -0.07 8.27
N GLU A 316 2.49 -0.63 9.02
CA GLU A 316 3.92 -0.29 8.94
C GLU A 316 4.70 -1.53 8.49
N PHE A 317 5.51 -1.39 7.44
CA PHE A 317 6.46 -2.41 7.00
C PHE A 317 7.85 -2.05 7.53
N VAL A 318 8.45 -2.96 8.29
CA VAL A 318 9.76 -2.72 8.92
C VAL A 318 10.74 -3.80 8.48
N GLN A 319 11.85 -3.38 7.88
CA GLN A 319 13.00 -4.24 7.58
C GLN A 319 14.29 -3.54 8.04
N GLY A 320 14.84 -3.99 9.16
CA GLY A 320 16.05 -3.38 9.74
C GLY A 320 15.82 -1.92 10.13
N LYS A 321 16.47 -0.99 9.42
CA LYS A 321 16.33 0.47 9.63
C LYS A 321 15.33 1.12 8.68
N THR A 322 14.85 0.38 7.67
CA THR A 322 13.95 0.90 6.66
C THR A 322 12.52 0.72 7.11
N PHE A 323 11.80 1.85 7.18
CA PHE A 323 10.37 1.90 7.44
C PHE A 323 9.64 2.29 6.16
N ARG A 324 8.54 1.59 5.89
CA ARG A 324 7.55 1.94 4.88
C ARG A 324 6.16 1.80 5.51
N TRP A 325 5.16 2.36 4.87
CA TRP A 325 3.78 2.25 5.31
C TRP A 325 2.93 1.62 4.21
N GLY A 326 1.92 0.84 4.59
CA GLY A 326 0.88 0.42 3.66
C GLY A 326 -0.34 1.31 3.83
N LEU A 327 -0.96 1.70 2.72
CA LEU A 327 -2.25 2.38 2.68
C LEU A 327 -3.22 1.54 1.84
N ALA A 328 -4.40 1.24 2.38
CA ALA A 328 -5.43 0.48 1.72
C ALA A 328 -6.79 1.14 1.90
N TRP A 329 -7.62 1.13 0.85
CA TRP A 329 -8.97 1.67 0.89
C TRP A 329 -9.93 0.86 0.02
N SER A 330 -11.22 1.04 0.27
CA SER A 330 -12.27 0.39 -0.50
C SER A 330 -13.50 1.30 -0.63
N PHE A 331 -14.24 1.12 -1.73
CA PHE A 331 -15.60 1.64 -1.90
C PHE A 331 -16.67 0.57 -1.61
N VAL A 332 -16.25 -0.66 -1.29
CA VAL A 332 -17.17 -1.72 -0.87
C VAL A 332 -17.59 -1.42 0.58
N PRO A 333 -18.89 -1.35 0.88
CA PRO A 333 -19.35 -1.14 2.25
C PRO A 333 -18.79 -2.22 3.19
N PRO A 334 -18.45 -1.89 4.45
CA PRO A 334 -18.01 -2.88 5.41
C PRO A 334 -19.05 -3.99 5.54
N ALA A 335 -18.59 -5.22 5.77
CA ALA A 335 -19.51 -6.31 6.06
C ALA A 335 -20.37 -5.90 7.25
N LYS A 336 -21.70 -5.98 7.09
CA LYS A 336 -22.63 -5.73 8.21
C LYS A 336 -22.23 -6.67 9.33
N LYS A 337 -21.74 -6.12 10.44
CA LYS A 337 -21.80 -6.87 11.69
C LYS A 337 -23.27 -7.05 11.98
N ILE A 338 -23.82 -8.19 11.58
CA ILE A 338 -24.97 -8.72 12.29
C ILE A 338 -24.42 -8.93 13.69
N VAL A 339 -24.61 -7.94 14.55
CA VAL A 339 -24.69 -8.21 15.97
C VAL A 339 -25.92 -9.09 16.04
N THR A 340 -25.74 -10.41 15.86
CA THR A 340 -26.63 -11.36 16.51
C THR A 340 -26.66 -10.84 17.93
N PRO A 341 -27.84 -10.48 18.48
CA PRO A 341 -27.90 -10.09 19.88
C PRO A 341 -27.11 -11.16 20.58
N HIS A 342 -25.98 -10.77 21.17
CA HIS A 342 -25.26 -11.71 21.99
C HIS A 342 -26.35 -12.22 22.91
N VAL A 343 -26.65 -13.51 22.82
CA VAL A 343 -26.95 -14.27 24.02
C VAL A 343 -25.66 -14.16 24.80
N THR A 344 -25.44 -12.98 25.41
CA THR A 344 -24.82 -12.90 26.69
C THR A 344 -25.55 -13.98 27.47
N GLU A 345 -24.80 -14.90 28.06
CA GLU A 345 -25.31 -15.54 29.27
C GLU A 345 -26.01 -14.42 30.04
N LYS A 346 -27.32 -14.57 30.19
CA LYS A 346 -28.21 -13.58 30.77
C LYS A 346 -27.75 -13.35 32.21
N ASN A 347 -26.72 -12.54 32.40
CA ASN A 347 -26.50 -11.80 33.61
C ASN A 347 -27.58 -10.72 33.58
N ILE A 348 -28.81 -11.14 33.88
CA ILE A 348 -29.89 -10.24 34.26
C ILE A 348 -29.39 -9.58 35.54
N LEU A 349 -28.72 -8.45 35.39
CA LEU A 349 -28.45 -7.55 36.50
C LEU A 349 -29.80 -6.97 36.89
N SER A 350 -30.48 -7.65 37.83
CA SER A 350 -31.65 -7.10 38.49
C SER A 350 -31.18 -6.05 39.50
N PHE A 351 -31.65 -4.82 39.33
CA PHE A 351 -31.44 -3.74 40.29
C PHE A 351 -32.79 -3.10 40.58
N MET A 352 -32.91 -2.49 41.76
CA MET A 352 -34.10 -1.74 42.18
C MET A 352 -33.84 -0.25 41.99
N LEU A 353 -34.79 0.46 41.40
CA LEU A 353 -34.74 1.92 41.31
C LEU A 353 -35.33 2.53 42.58
N GLU A 354 -34.47 2.92 43.51
CA GLU A 354 -34.87 3.63 44.72
C GLU A 354 -35.15 5.12 44.42
N GLY A 355 -36.08 5.73 45.18
CA GLY A 355 -36.41 7.16 45.06
C GLY A 355 -37.40 7.53 43.96
N THR A 356 -37.96 6.57 43.23
CA THR A 356 -39.06 6.81 42.29
C THR A 356 -40.37 7.10 43.04
N GLN A 357 -41.06 8.19 42.69
CA GLN A 357 -42.37 8.49 43.28
C GLN A 357 -43.40 7.43 42.85
N ARG A 358 -44.33 7.05 43.74
CA ARG A 358 -45.31 5.97 43.52
C ARG A 358 -46.17 6.10 42.25
N GLN A 359 -46.29 7.31 41.70
CA GLN A 359 -47.01 7.55 40.45
C GLN A 359 -46.27 7.09 39.19
N PHE A 360 -44.96 6.84 39.26
CA PHE A 360 -44.15 6.44 38.12
C PHE A 360 -43.91 4.93 38.10
N GLY A 361 -44.68 4.24 37.27
CA GLY A 361 -44.48 2.82 36.98
C GLY A 361 -43.38 2.54 35.97
N ALA A 362 -43.08 1.27 35.76
CA ALA A 362 -42.03 0.77 34.86
C ALA A 362 -42.16 1.32 33.41
N ILE A 363 -43.38 1.52 32.92
CA ILE A 363 -43.63 2.10 31.59
C ILE A 363 -43.10 3.55 31.44
N HIS A 364 -43.14 4.34 32.52
CA HIS A 364 -42.64 5.71 32.51
C HIS A 364 -41.11 5.75 32.47
N VAL A 365 -40.46 4.77 33.10
CA VAL A 365 -39.01 4.60 33.03
C VAL A 365 -38.60 4.26 31.60
N LEU A 366 -39.29 3.33 30.93
CA LEU A 366 -39.07 3.00 29.52
C LEU A 366 -39.21 4.20 28.59
N GLN A 367 -40.28 4.98 28.73
CA GLN A 367 -40.52 6.19 27.93
C GLN A 367 -39.46 7.27 28.19
N SER A 368 -38.97 7.38 29.42
CA SER A 368 -37.87 8.28 29.76
C SER A 368 -36.56 7.85 29.13
N VAL A 369 -36.28 6.55 29.08
CA VAL A 369 -35.10 5.99 28.39
C VAL A 369 -35.16 6.25 26.89
N GLU A 370 -36.30 6.00 26.25
CA GLU A 370 -36.50 6.32 24.83
C GLU A 370 -36.29 7.81 24.54
N SER A 371 -36.88 8.67 25.37
CA SER A 371 -36.76 10.13 25.25
C SER A 371 -35.30 10.61 25.44
N PHE A 372 -34.55 10.00 26.35
CA PHE A 372 -33.13 10.28 26.57
C PHE A 372 -32.30 9.98 25.31
N PHE A 373 -32.52 8.84 24.66
CA PHE A 373 -31.78 8.46 23.46
C PHE A 373 -32.20 9.25 22.22
N LEU A 374 -33.49 9.58 22.08
CA LEU A 374 -33.98 10.48 21.03
C LEU A 374 -33.35 11.87 21.16
N ALA A 375 -33.23 12.41 22.38
CA ALA A 375 -32.54 13.68 22.64
C ALA A 375 -31.03 13.61 22.31
N GLY A 376 -30.43 12.42 22.38
CA GLY A 376 -29.04 12.15 22.00
C GLY A 376 -28.82 11.91 20.50
N GLY A 377 -29.85 12.05 19.65
CA GLY A 377 -29.75 11.88 18.20
C GLY A 377 -29.79 10.44 17.71
N ALA A 378 -30.12 9.46 18.57
CA ALA A 378 -30.33 8.08 18.16
C ALA A 378 -31.77 7.85 17.68
N SER A 379 -31.96 7.02 16.65
CA SER A 379 -33.30 6.55 16.29
C SER A 379 -33.69 5.41 17.23
N CYS A 380 -34.89 5.47 17.82
CA CYS A 380 -35.33 4.52 18.84
C CYS A 380 -36.70 3.94 18.48
N LYS A 381 -36.95 2.68 18.89
CA LYS A 381 -38.26 2.05 18.84
C LYS A 381 -38.56 1.31 20.14
N LEU A 382 -39.55 1.78 20.88
CA LEU A 382 -40.00 1.13 22.13
C LEU A 382 -40.97 -0.03 21.87
N ASN A 383 -40.73 -1.15 22.55
CA ASN A 383 -41.65 -2.29 22.64
C ASN A 383 -42.11 -2.47 24.10
N ALA A 384 -43.31 -1.96 24.38
CA ALA A 384 -43.91 -2.04 25.72
C ALA A 384 -44.24 -3.47 26.16
N SER A 385 -44.52 -4.38 25.21
CA SER A 385 -44.91 -5.77 25.52
C SER A 385 -43.74 -6.65 25.97
N SER A 386 -42.53 -6.37 25.46
CA SER A 386 -41.31 -7.08 25.85
C SER A 386 -40.43 -6.28 26.82
N PHE A 387 -40.83 -5.05 27.15
CA PHE A 387 -40.06 -4.11 27.98
C PHE A 387 -38.65 -3.81 27.41
N VAL A 388 -38.57 -3.58 26.09
CA VAL A 388 -37.31 -3.36 25.34
C VAL A 388 -37.35 -2.02 24.60
N VAL A 389 -36.21 -1.33 24.52
CA VAL A 389 -35.98 -0.18 23.63
C VAL A 389 -34.91 -0.56 22.62
N ASP A 390 -35.27 -0.62 21.35
CA ASP A 390 -34.35 -0.89 20.25
C ASP A 390 -33.70 0.41 19.80
N LEU A 391 -32.37 0.44 19.76
CA LEU A 391 -31.58 1.59 19.32
C LEU A 391 -31.02 1.35 17.92
N ILE A 392 -31.32 2.26 17.00
CA ILE A 392 -30.77 2.31 15.65
C ILE A 392 -29.80 3.49 15.61
N THR A 393 -28.52 3.20 15.66
CA THR A 393 -27.47 4.21 15.44
C THR A 393 -27.17 4.30 13.95
N ALA A 394 -27.53 5.43 13.34
CA ALA A 394 -26.89 5.84 12.09
C ALA A 394 -25.45 6.20 12.45
N MET A 395 -24.50 5.31 12.17
CA MET A 395 -23.09 5.71 12.17
C MET A 395 -22.90 6.70 11.03
N LEU A 396 -23.00 7.99 11.33
CA LEU A 396 -22.30 9.02 10.57
C LEU A 396 -20.80 8.72 10.76
N CYS A 397 -20.21 8.10 9.75
CA CYS A 397 -18.77 7.91 9.62
C CYS A 397 -18.23 8.82 8.52
#